data_AF-A0A1A3PIE1-F1
#
_entry.id   AF-A0A1A3PIE1-F1
#
_cell.length_a   1.000
_cell.length_b   1.000
_cell.length_c   1.000
_cell.angle_alpha   90.00
_cell.angle_beta   90.00
_cell.angle_gamma   90.00
#
_symmetry.space_group_name_H-M   'P 1'
#
loop_
_entity.id
_entity.type
_entity.pdbx_description
1 polymer ?
#
loop_
_entity_poly.entity_id
_entity_poly.type
_entity_poly.pdbx_seq_one_letter_code
_entity_poly.pdbx_strand_id
1 'polypeptide(L)'
;MSSEHAVEQVPLSEIREGDMLQDPRSGKWIKVSQTADNTTRVANERPEGETAPAEEYRVYYGDGGEEVDSRFVTGLVNRQVRE
;
A
#
# COMPACT_ATOMS: atom_id res chain seq x y z
N MET A 1 -8.79 7.69 -30.62
CA MET A 1 -8.92 8.45 -29.37
C MET A 1 -8.05 7.72 -28.36
N SER A 2 -6.91 8.30 -27.98
CA SER A 2 -6.08 7.76 -26.90
C SER A 2 -6.77 8.15 -25.60
N SER A 3 -7.27 7.20 -24.83
CA SER A 3 -7.69 7.45 -23.45
C SER A 3 -6.43 7.79 -22.66
N GLU A 4 -6.16 9.08 -22.48
CA GLU A 4 -5.15 9.52 -21.52
C GLU A 4 -5.69 9.19 -20.14
N HIS A 5 -4.93 8.41 -19.38
CA HIS A 5 -5.29 8.10 -18.02
C HIS A 5 -4.66 9.15 -17.13
N ALA A 6 -5.48 9.98 -16.49
CA ALA A 6 -4.99 10.94 -15.52
C ALA A 6 -4.43 10.21 -14.29
N VAL A 7 -3.37 10.78 -13.72
CA VAL A 7 -2.68 10.27 -12.53
C VAL A 7 -2.74 11.33 -11.44
N GLU A 8 -3.10 10.92 -10.24
CA GLU A 8 -3.09 11.78 -9.05
C GLU A 8 -2.20 11.18 -7.95
N GLN A 9 -1.70 12.04 -7.07
CA GLN A 9 -0.94 11.63 -5.90
C GLN A 9 -1.82 11.67 -4.66
N VAL A 10 -2.01 10.52 -4.04
CA VAL A 10 -2.86 10.37 -2.85
C VAL A 10 -2.12 9.65 -1.72
N PRO A 11 -2.50 9.86 -0.45
CA PRO A 11 -2.05 9.02 0.63
C PRO A 11 -2.39 7.55 0.35
N LEU A 12 -1.49 6.63 0.72
CA LEU A 12 -1.73 5.21 0.49
C LEU A 12 -3.04 4.72 1.14
N SER A 13 -3.43 5.31 2.27
CA SER A 13 -4.70 5.05 2.96
C SER A 13 -5.96 5.35 2.13
N GLU A 14 -5.86 6.16 1.07
CA GLU A 14 -6.98 6.46 0.17
C GLU A 14 -7.15 5.44 -0.96
N ILE A 15 -6.19 4.53 -1.15
CA ILE A 15 -6.25 3.48 -2.15
C ILE A 15 -7.27 2.42 -1.73
N ARG A 16 -8.10 2.00 -2.69
CA ARG A 16 -9.15 1.00 -2.51
C ARG A 16 -9.02 -0.14 -3.52
N GLU A 17 -9.72 -1.23 -3.24
CA GLU A 17 -9.89 -2.31 -4.20
C GLU A 17 -10.54 -1.78 -5.50
N GLY A 18 -9.98 -2.19 -6.63
CA GLY A 18 -10.31 -1.68 -7.95
C GLY A 18 -9.43 -0.54 -8.45
N ASP A 19 -8.73 0.18 -7.56
CA ASP A 19 -7.83 1.25 -7.96
C ASP A 19 -6.59 0.70 -8.68
N MET A 20 -6.09 1.47 -9.63
CA MET A 20 -4.76 1.25 -10.20
C MET A 20 -3.76 2.02 -9.36
N LEU A 21 -2.90 1.30 -8.65
CA LEU A 21 -1.84 1.84 -7.80
C LEU A 21 -0.49 1.63 -8.48
N GLN A 22 0.35 2.66 -8.54
CA GLN A 22 1.74 2.48 -8.91
C GLN A 22 2.57 2.07 -7.69
N ASP A 23 3.24 0.92 -7.76
CA ASP A 23 4.22 0.52 -6.74
C ASP A 23 5.44 1.46 -6.82
N PRO A 24 5.72 2.25 -5.78
CA PRO A 24 6.84 3.18 -5.79
C PRO A 24 8.21 2.50 -5.83
N ARG A 25 8.30 1.20 -5.50
CA ARG A 25 9.57 0.45 -5.53
C ARG A 25 9.91 -0.05 -6.93
N SER A 26 8.92 -0.60 -7.62
CA SER A 26 9.12 -1.21 -8.95
C SER A 26 8.72 -0.29 -10.10
N GLY A 27 7.98 0.78 -9.83
CA GLY A 27 7.38 1.67 -10.83
C GLY A 27 6.22 1.03 -11.61
N LYS A 28 5.87 -0.23 -11.30
CA LYS A 28 4.81 -0.96 -11.99
C LYS A 28 3.44 -0.57 -11.48
N TRP A 29 2.46 -0.62 -12.37
CA TRP A 29 1.06 -0.44 -12.02
C TRP A 29 0.45 -1.78 -11.64
N ILE A 30 -0.23 -1.81 -10.51
CA ILE A 30 -1.02 -2.94 -10.04
C ILE A 30 -2.48 -2.52 -9.96
N LYS A 31 -3.37 -3.44 -10.31
CA LYS A 31 -4.79 -3.29 -10.01
C LYS A 31 -5.03 -3.91 -8.65
N VAL A 32 -5.38 -3.08 -7.66
CA VAL A 32 -5.60 -3.55 -6.29
C VAL A 32 -6.82 -4.47 -6.28
N SER A 33 -6.60 -5.73 -5.95
CA SER A 33 -7.64 -6.76 -5.90
C SER A 33 -8.14 -6.98 -4.48
N GLN A 34 -7.26 -6.79 -3.50
CA GLN A 34 -7.54 -6.98 -2.09
C GLN A 34 -6.68 -6.04 -1.23
N THR A 35 -7.22 -5.62 -0.08
CA THR A 35 -6.46 -4.97 0.98
C THR A 35 -6.49 -5.79 2.27
N ALA A 36 -5.37 -5.84 3.00
CA ALA A 36 -5.30 -6.51 4.30
C ALA A 36 -4.64 -5.60 5.34
N ASP A 37 -5.37 -5.31 6.42
CA ASP A 37 -4.85 -4.64 7.61
C ASP A 37 -4.15 -5.67 8.50
N ASN A 38 -2.87 -5.45 8.77
CA ASN A 38 -2.02 -6.30 9.58
C ASN A 38 -1.42 -5.51 10.75
N THR A 39 -1.14 -6.22 11.83
CA THR A 39 -0.40 -5.69 12.98
C THR A 39 0.86 -6.52 13.16
N THR A 40 2.02 -5.87 13.14
CA THR A 40 3.26 -6.51 13.57
C THR A 40 3.54 -6.09 15.00
N ARG A 41 3.73 -7.06 15.91
CA ARG A 41 4.36 -6.78 17.19
C ARG A 41 5.84 -6.65 16.93
N VAL A 42 6.42 -5.48 17.18
CA VAL A 42 7.87 -5.32 17.14
C VAL A 42 8.41 -6.13 18.33
N ALA A 43 8.87 -7.35 18.09
CA ALA A 43 9.57 -8.15 19.09
C ALA A 43 10.96 -7.56 19.31
N ASN A 44 11.02 -6.36 19.90
CA ASN A 44 12.24 -5.94 20.57
C ASN A 44 12.33 -6.81 21.82
N GLU A 45 13.35 -7.65 21.88
CA GLU A 45 13.78 -8.35 23.10
C GLU A 45 14.10 -7.29 24.16
N ARG A 46 13.07 -6.80 24.86
CA ARG A 46 13.19 -5.93 26.02
C ARG A 46 12.81 -6.73 27.26
N PRO A 47 13.46 -6.47 28.40
CA PRO A 47 13.20 -7.18 29.64
C PRO A 47 11.72 -7.06 30.04
N GLU A 48 11.21 -8.13 30.65
CA GLU A 48 9.80 -8.38 30.96
C GLU A 48 9.05 -7.13 31.49
N GLY A 49 8.01 -6.70 30.76
CA GLY A 49 7.03 -5.73 31.26
C GLY A 49 6.58 -4.64 30.28
N GLU A 50 7.35 -4.34 29.23
CA GLU A 50 6.95 -3.35 28.21
C GLU A 50 6.30 -4.04 27.01
N THR A 51 5.00 -3.88 26.85
CA THR A 51 4.31 -4.25 25.60
C THR A 51 4.86 -3.36 24.49
N ALA A 52 5.61 -3.95 23.56
CA ALA A 52 6.09 -3.22 22.39
C ALA A 52 4.90 -2.62 21.62
N PRO A 53 5.03 -1.39 21.07
CA PRO A 53 3.98 -0.81 20.26
C PRO A 53 3.69 -1.74 19.08
N ALA A 54 2.42 -2.10 18.89
CA ALA A 54 1.99 -2.78 17.68
C ALA A 54 1.98 -1.73 16.56
N GLU A 55 2.72 -1.99 15.49
CA GLU A 55 2.64 -1.18 14.28
C GLU A 55 1.57 -1.77 13.37
N GLU A 56 0.51 -0.99 13.16
CA GLU A 56 -0.53 -1.27 12.17
C GLU A 56 -0.02 -0.89 10.78
N TYR A 57 -0.16 -1.81 9.83
CA TYR A 57 0.21 -1.60 8.44
C TYR A 57 -0.78 -2.31 7.52
N ARG A 58 -0.99 -1.75 6.33
CA ARG A 58 -1.83 -2.34 5.29
C ARG A 58 -0.98 -2.91 4.15
N VAL A 59 -1.40 -4.03 3.60
CA VAL A 59 -0.84 -4.63 2.38
C VAL A 59 -1.89 -4.56 1.27
N TYR A 60 -1.47 -4.14 0.07
CA TYR A 60 -2.30 -4.04 -1.13
C TYR A 60 -1.87 -5.13 -2.10
N TYR A 61 -2.78 -6.03 -2.42
CA TYR A 61 -2.53 -7.15 -3.33
C TYR A 61 -2.99 -6.79 -4.74
N GLY A 62 -2.17 -7.11 -5.73
CA GLY A 62 -2.47 -7.01 -7.15
C GLY A 62 -3.17 -8.26 -7.68
N ASP A 63 -3.95 -8.11 -8.76
CA ASP A 63 -4.55 -9.24 -9.49
C ASP A 63 -3.51 -10.27 -10.00
N GLY A 64 -2.25 -9.87 -10.20
CA GLY A 64 -1.15 -10.72 -10.66
C GLY A 64 -0.31 -11.37 -9.56
N GLY A 65 -0.73 -11.22 -8.29
CA GLY A 65 0.04 -11.68 -7.13
C GLY A 65 1.13 -10.72 -6.67
N GLU A 66 1.12 -9.47 -7.16
CA GLU A 66 1.98 -8.41 -6.66
C GLU A 66 1.52 -7.93 -5.27
N GLU A 67 2.45 -7.40 -4.48
CA GLU A 67 2.15 -6.90 -3.13
C GLU A 67 2.85 -5.57 -2.88
N VAL A 68 2.09 -4.59 -2.40
CA VAL A 68 2.61 -3.32 -1.89
C VAL A 68 2.35 -3.25 -0.40
N ASP A 69 3.42 -3.40 0.38
CA ASP A 69 3.38 -3.24 1.84
C ASP A 69 3.60 -1.77 2.19
N SER A 70 2.62 -1.19 2.87
CA SER A 70 2.61 0.23 3.27
C SER A 70 3.83 0.66 4.07
N ARG A 71 4.52 -0.24 4.77
CA ARG A 71 5.73 0.08 5.54
C ARG A 71 6.91 0.49 4.66
N PHE A 72 6.91 0.03 3.40
CA PHE A 72 7.97 0.37 2.44
C PHE A 72 7.58 1.51 1.49
N VAL A 73 6.40 2.07 1.68
CA VAL A 73 5.92 3.23 0.92
C VAL A 73 6.17 4.48 1.75
N THR A 74 6.85 5.46 1.16
CA THR A 74 7.08 6.76 1.81
C THR A 74 6.35 7.84 1.03
N GLY A 75 5.56 8.66 1.73
CA GLY A 75 4.82 9.77 1.12
C GLY A 75 3.56 9.36 0.36
N LEU A 76 3.29 10.09 -0.73
CA LEU A 76 2.12 9.88 -1.58
C LEU A 76 2.41 8.83 -2.66
N VAL A 77 1.36 8.16 -3.10
CA VAL A 77 1.40 7.19 -4.19
C VAL A 77 0.59 7.67 -5.39
N ASN A 78 1.02 7.25 -6.57
CA ASN A 78 0.30 7.54 -7.80
C ASN A 78 -0.89 6.57 -7.93
N ARG A 79 -2.09 7.14 -8.06
CA ARG A 79 -3.33 6.44 -8.42
C ARG A 79 -3.76 6.86 -9.82
N GLN A 80 -4.17 5.90 -10.65
CA GLN A 80 -4.80 6.21 -11.93
C GLN A 80 -6.27 6.55 -11.72
N VAL A 81 -6.71 7.67 -12.29
CA VAL A 81 -8.12 8.05 -12.35
C VAL A 81 -8.65 7.96 -13.78
N ARG A 82 -9.92 7.59 -13.94
CA ARG A 82 -10.60 7.71 -15.23
C ARG A 82 -11.16 9.13 -15.32
N GLU A 83 -10.81 9.83 -16.40
CA GLU A 83 -11.46 11.10 -16.78
C GLU A 83 -12.91 10.87 -17.20
#